data_AF-A0A936L2U9-F1
#
_entry.id   AF-A0A936L2U9-F1
#
_cell.length_a   1.000
_cell.length_b   1.000
_cell.length_c   1.000
_cell.angle_alpha   90.00
_cell.angle_beta   90.00
_cell.angle_gamma   90.00
#
_symmetry.space_group_name_H-M   'P 1'
#
loop_
_entity.id
_entity.type
_entity.pdbx_description
1 polymer ?
#
loop_
_entity_poly.entity_id
_entity_poly.type
_entity_poly.pdbx_seq_one_letter_code
_entity_poly.pdbx_strand_id
1 'polypeptide(L)'
;MVKSLQLLFLLLLTSQLVDAQEIMLLKTSGKVVIGDTSQITTPGNYNLYVQHGILTEKVKVSLKNTADWSDHAFMHTPDLGEVKKSIEQNSHLPQMPSATELVKTGYDVTTMDAKLLAQIEWLWQYTLKLNEENEALKKRIKALEEK
;
A
#
# COMPACT_ATOMS: atom_id res chain seq x y z
N MET A 1 -29.12 16.68 58.54
CA MET A 1 -27.92 16.00 58.01
C MET A 1 -28.16 15.21 56.72
N VAL A 2 -29.36 14.64 56.47
CA VAL A 2 -29.57 13.72 55.32
C VAL A 2 -29.62 14.42 53.94
N LYS A 3 -30.16 15.66 53.85
CA LYS A 3 -30.23 16.42 52.59
C LYS A 3 -28.87 16.84 52.02
N SER A 4 -27.87 17.05 52.88
CA SER A 4 -26.51 17.41 52.46
C SER A 4 -25.75 16.24 51.84
N LEU A 5 -26.08 15.01 52.24
CA LEU A 5 -25.44 13.80 51.74
C LEU A 5 -26.03 13.38 50.38
N GLN A 6 -27.34 13.59 50.17
CA GLN A 6 -27.96 13.41 48.84
C GLN A 6 -27.47 14.42 47.81
N LEU A 7 -27.20 15.67 48.21
CA LEU A 7 -26.67 16.70 47.29
C LEU A 7 -25.22 16.41 46.89
N LEU A 8 -24.41 15.87 47.81
CA LEU A 8 -23.03 15.45 47.54
C LEU A 8 -22.98 14.20 46.64
N PHE A 9 -23.95 13.29 46.78
CA PHE A 9 -24.07 12.09 45.93
C PHE A 9 -24.59 12.44 44.53
N LEU A 10 -25.48 13.44 44.41
CA LEU A 10 -25.95 13.96 43.12
C LEU A 10 -24.84 14.71 42.37
N LEU A 11 -23.94 15.40 43.10
CA LEU A 11 -22.74 16.00 42.51
C LEU A 11 -21.71 14.95 42.04
N LEU A 12 -21.57 13.82 42.76
CA LEU A 12 -20.69 12.74 42.33
C LEU A 12 -21.20 11.97 41.10
N LEU A 13 -22.52 11.95 40.88
CA LEU A 13 -23.12 11.27 39.71
C LEU A 13 -23.08 12.12 38.44
N THR A 14 -22.88 13.44 38.55
CA THR A 14 -22.87 14.37 37.40
C THR A 14 -21.49 14.56 36.77
N SER A 15 -20.43 13.99 37.35
CA SER A 15 -19.13 13.87 36.68
C SER A 15 -19.06 12.59 35.85
N GLN A 16 -20.06 12.31 35.01
CA GLN A 16 -19.73 11.62 33.77
C GLN A 16 -19.04 12.67 32.91
N LEU A 17 -17.71 12.69 32.98
CA LEU A 17 -16.86 13.34 31.99
C LEU A 17 -17.33 12.81 30.64
N VAL A 18 -18.06 13.64 29.91
CA VAL A 18 -18.05 13.54 28.46
C VAL A 18 -16.61 13.86 28.11
N ASP A 19 -15.80 12.80 27.98
CA ASP A 19 -14.44 12.93 27.48
C ASP A 19 -14.57 13.65 26.15
N ALA A 20 -14.10 14.90 26.10
CA ALA A 20 -14.14 15.70 24.89
C ALA A 20 -13.19 14.98 23.93
N GLN A 21 -13.73 14.10 23.10
CA GLN A 21 -12.93 13.25 22.24
C GLN A 21 -12.19 14.16 21.26
N GLU A 22 -10.88 14.32 21.47
CA GLU A 22 -10.05 15.13 20.60
C GLU A 22 -10.01 14.46 19.22
N ILE A 23 -10.63 15.10 18.23
CA ILE A 23 -10.70 14.61 16.84
C ILE A 23 -9.38 14.92 16.10
N MET A 24 -8.62 15.90 16.58
CA MET A 24 -7.32 16.27 16.04
C MET A 24 -6.35 16.60 17.18
N LEU A 25 -5.17 15.98 17.16
CA LEU A 25 -4.11 16.21 18.14
C LEU A 25 -2.80 16.60 17.44
N LEU A 26 -2.23 17.73 17.84
CA LEU A 26 -0.89 18.16 17.46
C LEU A 26 0.07 17.91 18.63
N LYS A 27 1.02 16.99 18.45
CA LYS A 27 2.02 16.65 19.47
C LYS A 27 3.22 17.60 19.37
N THR A 28 3.89 17.87 20.50
CA THR A 28 5.15 18.65 20.55
C THR A 28 6.28 18.01 19.75
N SER A 29 6.17 16.72 19.41
CA SER A 29 7.06 16.00 18.50
C SER A 29 6.86 16.34 17.02
N GLY A 30 5.90 17.21 16.67
CA GLY A 30 5.55 17.56 15.30
C GLY A 30 4.59 16.58 14.60
N LYS A 31 4.11 15.56 15.32
CA LYS A 31 3.16 14.57 14.80
C LYS A 31 1.72 15.08 14.88
N VAL A 32 0.95 14.83 13.84
CA VAL A 32 -0.47 15.14 13.71
C VAL A 32 -1.27 13.85 13.69
N VAL A 33 -2.31 13.80 14.53
CA VAL A 33 -3.26 12.69 14.59
C VAL A 33 -4.65 13.22 14.25
N ILE A 34 -5.37 12.54 13.36
CA ILE A 34 -6.75 12.86 12.97
C ILE A 34 -7.60 11.60 13.18
N GLY A 35 -8.64 11.70 14.02
CA GLY A 35 -9.52 10.58 14.42
C GLY A 35 -9.58 10.41 15.94
N ASP A 36 -9.93 9.20 16.40
CA ASP A 36 -9.96 8.86 17.82
C ASP A 36 -8.54 8.81 18.42
N THR A 37 -8.10 9.95 18.96
CA THR A 37 -6.77 10.13 19.54
C THR A 37 -6.48 9.23 20.75
N SER A 38 -7.51 8.69 21.40
CA SER A 38 -7.35 7.72 22.50
C SER A 38 -6.88 6.34 22.02
N GLN A 39 -7.16 6.01 20.75
CA GLN A 39 -6.88 4.70 20.16
C GLN A 39 -5.68 4.72 19.20
N ILE A 40 -5.28 5.89 18.69
CA ILE A 40 -4.24 5.99 17.66
C ILE A 40 -2.85 6.08 18.31
N THR A 41 -2.06 5.03 18.12
CA THR A 41 -0.63 5.07 18.40
C THR A 41 0.13 5.76 17.26
N THR A 42 1.26 6.40 17.58
CA THR A 42 2.08 7.12 16.58
C THR A 42 3.48 6.50 16.42
N PRO A 43 3.60 5.23 15.95
CA PRO A 43 4.88 4.53 15.83
C PRO A 43 5.72 5.03 14.66
N GLY A 44 7.05 4.92 14.80
CA GLY A 44 8.00 5.22 13.73
C GLY A 44 8.15 6.70 13.37
N ASN A 45 8.63 6.96 12.15
CA ASN A 45 9.07 8.27 11.70
C ASN A 45 8.04 9.00 10.82
N TYR A 46 6.76 8.67 10.95
CA TYR A 46 5.67 9.35 10.25
C TYR A 46 5.18 10.58 11.03
N ASN A 47 4.73 11.60 10.29
CA ASN A 47 4.22 12.85 10.89
C ASN A 47 2.70 12.96 10.85
N LEU A 48 2.00 12.16 10.05
CA LEU A 48 0.54 12.22 9.91
C LEU A 48 -0.06 10.82 10.08
N TYR A 49 -1.02 10.70 11.00
CA TYR A 49 -1.79 9.48 11.26
C TYR A 49 -3.28 9.81 11.13
N VAL A 50 -3.99 9.09 10.25
CA VAL A 50 -5.40 9.37 9.96
C VAL A 50 -6.21 8.07 10.11
N GLN A 51 -7.14 8.06 11.05
CA GLN A 51 -8.10 6.96 11.20
C GLN A 51 -9.18 7.05 10.11
N HIS A 52 -9.60 5.91 9.56
CA HIS A 52 -10.59 5.80 8.48
C HIS A 52 -10.19 6.39 7.10
N GLY A 53 -8.91 6.74 6.92
CA GLY A 53 -8.35 7.10 5.61
C GLY A 53 -8.57 8.56 5.19
N ILE A 54 -8.17 8.87 3.96
CA ILE A 54 -8.20 10.22 3.38
C ILE A 54 -8.98 10.17 2.07
N LEU A 55 -10.10 10.91 2.00
CA LEU A 55 -10.79 11.18 0.74
C LEU A 55 -10.30 12.52 0.19
N THR A 56 -9.75 12.51 -1.03
CA THR A 56 -9.25 13.72 -1.69
C THR A 56 -9.45 13.62 -3.19
N GLU A 57 -9.67 14.75 -3.86
CA GLU A 57 -9.71 14.82 -5.33
C GLU A 57 -8.33 14.60 -5.95
N LYS A 58 -7.25 14.88 -5.20
CA LYS A 58 -5.88 14.75 -5.70
C LYS A 58 -4.89 14.48 -4.59
N VAL A 59 -3.94 13.59 -4.87
CA VAL A 59 -2.76 13.32 -4.05
C VAL A 59 -1.52 13.35 -4.96
N LYS A 60 -0.43 13.95 -4.47
CA LYS A 60 0.87 13.92 -5.13
C LYS A 60 1.90 13.42 -4.13
N VAL A 61 2.48 12.26 -4.41
CA VAL A 61 3.60 11.70 -3.65
C VAL A 61 4.88 12.10 -4.38
N SER A 62 5.82 12.70 -3.66
CA SER A 62 7.12 13.11 -4.22
C SER A 62 8.22 12.25 -3.65
N LEU A 63 9.09 11.76 -4.52
CA LEU A 63 10.20 10.90 -4.12
C LEU A 63 11.37 11.75 -3.62
N LYS A 64 12.07 11.24 -2.62
CA LYS A 64 13.25 11.92 -2.07
C LYS A 64 14.44 11.83 -3.03
N ASN A 65 14.58 10.70 -3.72
CA ASN A 65 15.65 10.41 -4.65
C ASN A 65 15.20 9.31 -5.63
N THR A 66 16.04 8.98 -6.61
CA THR A 66 15.73 7.99 -7.67
C THR A 66 15.91 6.54 -7.24
N ALA A 67 16.54 6.26 -6.09
CA ALA A 67 16.82 4.89 -5.67
C ALA A 67 15.54 4.09 -5.34
N ASP A 68 14.46 4.80 -5.00
CA ASP A 68 13.15 4.21 -4.70
C ASP A 68 12.29 3.99 -5.96
N TRP A 69 12.84 4.22 -7.16
CA TRP A 69 12.15 4.10 -8.43
C TRP A 69 12.75 3.00 -9.33
N SER A 70 11.88 2.31 -10.08
CA SER A 70 12.23 1.06 -10.78
C SER A 70 12.69 1.26 -12.24
N ASP A 71 13.63 2.15 -12.52
CA ASP A 71 14.16 2.37 -13.90
C ASP A 71 15.10 1.23 -14.39
N HIS A 72 15.19 0.13 -13.64
CA HIS A 72 16.13 -0.96 -13.87
C HIS A 72 15.46 -2.33 -13.99
N ALA A 73 14.13 -2.38 -14.08
CA ALA A 73 13.40 -3.64 -14.05
C ALA A 73 13.66 -4.52 -15.30
N PHE A 74 13.88 -3.92 -16.48
CA PHE A 74 14.32 -4.66 -17.67
C PHE A 74 15.63 -5.44 -17.51
N MET A 75 16.51 -5.05 -16.58
CA MET A 75 17.79 -5.74 -16.37
C MET A 75 17.64 -7.02 -15.52
N HIS A 76 16.51 -7.20 -14.85
CA HIS A 76 16.29 -8.28 -13.87
C HIS A 76 14.97 -9.02 -14.12
N THR A 77 14.55 -9.10 -15.38
CA THR A 77 13.32 -9.81 -15.76
C THR A 77 13.42 -11.30 -15.42
N PRO A 78 12.51 -11.84 -14.60
CA PRO A 78 12.53 -13.26 -14.23
C PRO A 78 12.32 -14.16 -15.46
N ASP A 79 12.57 -15.46 -15.34
CA ASP A 79 12.09 -16.38 -16.37
C ASP A 79 10.61 -16.75 -16.17
N LEU A 80 9.92 -17.16 -17.25
CA LEU A 80 8.50 -17.50 -17.18
C LEU A 80 8.21 -18.73 -16.29
N GLY A 81 9.19 -19.61 -16.10
CA GLY A 81 9.12 -20.72 -15.17
C GLY A 81 9.14 -20.26 -13.72
N GLU A 82 10.00 -19.31 -13.36
CA GLU A 82 10.00 -18.65 -12.05
C GLU A 82 8.69 -17.92 -11.78
N VAL A 83 8.18 -17.17 -12.75
CA VAL A 83 6.89 -16.48 -12.64
C VAL A 83 5.77 -17.50 -12.39
N LYS A 84 5.71 -18.57 -13.20
CA LYS A 84 4.74 -19.66 -13.04
C LYS A 84 4.84 -20.30 -11.66
N LYS A 85 6.06 -20.63 -11.21
CA LYS A 85 6.29 -21.21 -9.89
C LYS A 85 5.80 -20.30 -8.78
N SER A 86 6.05 -18.99 -8.85
CA SER A 86 5.55 -18.04 -7.85
C SER A 86 4.02 -17.99 -7.82
N ILE A 87 3.36 -18.01 -8.97
CA ILE A 87 1.90 -18.04 -9.05
C ILE A 87 1.34 -19.31 -8.42
N GLU A 88 1.91 -20.47 -8.76
CA GLU A 88 1.43 -21.78 -8.29
C GLU A 88 1.71 -22.01 -6.79
N GLN A 89 2.85 -21.54 -6.29
CA GLN A 89 3.26 -21.78 -4.90
C GLN A 89 2.79 -20.70 -3.93
N ASN A 90 2.79 -19.43 -4.37
CA ASN A 90 2.56 -18.29 -3.48
C ASN A 90 1.24 -17.57 -3.77
N SER A 91 0.54 -17.90 -4.86
CA SER A 91 -0.66 -17.17 -5.33
C SER A 91 -0.44 -15.68 -5.62
N HIS A 92 0.82 -15.27 -5.86
CA HIS A 92 1.16 -13.90 -6.23
C HIS A 92 2.41 -13.86 -7.12
N LEU A 93 2.58 -12.73 -7.82
CA LEU A 93 3.72 -12.49 -8.71
C LEU A 93 5.04 -12.38 -7.93
N PRO A 94 6.20 -12.63 -8.58
CA PRO A 94 7.49 -12.38 -7.99
C PRO A 94 7.62 -10.95 -7.45
N GLN A 95 8.29 -10.80 -6.31
CA GLN A 95 8.54 -9.53 -5.62
C GLN A 95 7.29 -8.81 -5.06
N MET A 96 6.09 -9.30 -5.34
CA MET A 96 4.85 -8.79 -4.74
C MET A 96 4.63 -9.36 -3.34
N PRO A 97 4.18 -8.53 -2.38
CA PRO A 97 3.79 -9.02 -1.07
C PRO A 97 2.48 -9.82 -1.14
N SER A 98 2.29 -10.75 -0.20
CA SER A 98 1.01 -11.44 -0.03
C SER A 98 -0.04 -10.52 0.60
N ALA A 99 -1.32 -10.83 0.41
CA ALA A 99 -2.41 -10.10 1.07
C ALA A 99 -2.27 -10.11 2.60
N THR A 100 -1.82 -11.23 3.18
CA THR A 100 -1.57 -11.36 4.63
C THR A 100 -0.47 -10.42 5.10
N GLU A 101 0.62 -10.28 4.33
CA GLU A 101 1.72 -9.35 4.62
C GLU A 101 1.22 -7.90 4.62
N LEU A 102 0.40 -7.54 3.62
CA LEU A 102 -0.18 -6.20 3.46
C LEU A 102 -1.13 -5.84 4.60
N VAL A 103 -1.95 -6.78 5.07
CA VAL A 103 -2.83 -6.55 6.24
C VAL A 103 -2.01 -6.28 7.50
N LYS A 104 -0.88 -6.97 7.67
CA LYS A 104 -0.04 -6.85 8.86
C LYS A 104 0.82 -5.59 8.86
N THR A 105 1.38 -5.22 7.72
CA THR A 105 2.45 -4.21 7.64
C THR A 105 2.06 -2.95 6.87
N GLY A 106 0.92 -2.98 6.17
CA GLY A 106 0.57 -1.97 5.19
C GLY A 106 1.49 -2.04 3.97
N TYR A 107 1.54 -0.96 3.20
CA TYR A 107 2.52 -0.81 2.13
C TYR A 107 2.89 0.65 1.92
N ASP A 108 4.10 0.85 1.39
CA ASP A 108 4.54 2.14 0.89
C ASP A 108 4.10 2.29 -0.59
N VAL A 109 3.37 3.37 -0.89
CA VAL A 109 2.78 3.61 -2.22
C VAL A 109 3.86 3.71 -3.29
N THR A 110 4.98 4.38 -3.00
CA THR A 110 6.09 4.51 -3.96
C THR A 110 6.66 3.14 -4.30
N THR A 111 6.94 2.35 -3.27
CA THR A 111 7.53 1.02 -3.42
C THR A 111 6.59 0.08 -4.19
N MET A 112 5.28 0.15 -3.93
CA MET A 112 4.30 -0.66 -4.65
C MET A 112 4.14 -0.22 -6.10
N ASP A 113 4.10 1.08 -6.38
CA ASP A 113 4.05 1.61 -7.75
C ASP A 113 5.30 1.21 -8.54
N ALA A 114 6.48 1.29 -7.93
CA ALA A 114 7.73 0.84 -8.53
C ALA A 114 7.71 -0.67 -8.85
N LYS A 115 7.21 -1.50 -7.93
CA LYS A 115 7.02 -2.95 -8.17
C LYS A 115 6.02 -3.24 -9.27
N LEU A 116 4.91 -2.50 -9.34
CA LEU A 116 3.90 -2.65 -10.40
C LEU A 116 4.48 -2.27 -11.76
N LEU A 117 5.23 -1.16 -11.82
CA LEU A 117 5.94 -0.74 -13.03
C LEU A 117 6.91 -1.83 -13.51
N ALA A 118 7.67 -2.45 -12.60
CA ALA A 118 8.54 -3.57 -12.92
C ALA A 118 7.79 -4.74 -13.59
N GLN A 119 6.62 -5.13 -13.06
CA GLN A 119 5.80 -6.17 -13.69
C GLN A 119 5.35 -5.78 -15.10
N ILE A 120 4.97 -4.51 -15.30
CA ILE A 120 4.56 -3.99 -16.60
C ILE A 120 5.73 -4.03 -17.59
N GLU A 121 6.93 -3.64 -17.19
CA GLU A 121 8.14 -3.73 -18.02
C GLU A 121 8.45 -5.17 -18.44
N TRP A 122 8.39 -6.11 -17.50
CA TRP A 122 8.59 -7.54 -17.79
C TRP A 122 7.55 -8.06 -18.78
N LEU A 123 6.28 -7.70 -18.60
CA LEU A 123 5.21 -8.05 -19.54
C LEU A 123 5.44 -7.48 -20.93
N TRP A 124 5.90 -6.23 -21.05
CA TRP A 124 6.27 -5.65 -22.35
C TRP A 124 7.42 -6.42 -23.00
N GLN A 125 8.46 -6.78 -22.24
CA GLN A 125 9.58 -7.57 -22.76
C GLN A 125 9.12 -8.94 -23.28
N TYR A 126 8.29 -9.66 -22.53
CA TYR A 126 7.74 -10.94 -23.01
C TYR A 126 6.82 -10.76 -24.22
N THR A 127 6.04 -9.68 -24.26
CA THR A 127 5.12 -9.38 -25.37
C THR A 127 5.88 -9.11 -26.66
N LEU A 128 6.97 -8.33 -26.59
CA LEU A 128 7.84 -8.07 -27.74
C LEU A 128 8.46 -9.38 -28.26
N LYS A 129 9.00 -10.20 -27.35
CA LYS A 129 9.54 -11.52 -27.70
C LYS A 129 8.50 -12.42 -28.37
N LEU A 130 7.30 -12.48 -27.80
CA LEU A 130 6.20 -13.29 -28.34
C LEU A 130 5.79 -12.81 -29.73
N ASN A 131 5.75 -11.49 -29.95
CA ASN A 131 5.44 -10.90 -31.24
C ASN A 131 6.50 -11.28 -32.30
N GLU A 132 7.78 -11.21 -31.96
CA GLU A 132 8.88 -11.63 -32.85
C GLU A 132 8.79 -13.11 -33.23
N GLU A 133 8.55 -13.99 -32.24
CA GLU A 133 8.34 -15.42 -32.47
C GLU A 133 7.12 -15.68 -33.35
N ASN A 134 6.02 -14.96 -33.12
CA ASN A 134 4.79 -15.09 -33.90
C ASN A 134 5.00 -14.70 -35.36
N GLU A 135 5.68 -13.58 -35.62
CA GLU A 135 5.99 -13.13 -36.98
C GLU A 135 6.95 -14.11 -37.69
N ALA A 136 7.91 -14.69 -36.97
CA ALA A 136 8.77 -15.74 -37.51
C ALA A 136 7.98 -17.00 -37.88
N LEU A 137 7.04 -17.43 -37.04
CA LEU A 137 6.17 -18.57 -37.31
C LEU A 137 5.25 -18.32 -38.51
N LYS A 138 4.61 -17.15 -38.60
CA LYS A 138 3.78 -16.76 -39.75
C LYS A 138 4.56 -16.82 -41.07
N LYS A 139 5.79 -16.29 -41.09
CA LYS A 139 6.66 -16.35 -42.28
C LYS A 139 6.97 -17.79 -42.69
N ARG A 140 7.25 -18.67 -41.72
CA ARG A 140 7.51 -20.09 -41.98
C ARG A 140 6.29 -20.82 -42.52
N ILE A 141 5.11 -20.56 -41.94
CA ILE A 141 3.84 -21.14 -42.40
C ILE A 141 3.57 -20.75 -43.85
N LYS A 142 3.67 -19.45 -44.17
CA LYS A 142 3.47 -18.95 -45.54
C LYS A 142 4.41 -19.62 -46.56
N ALA A 143 5.69 -19.77 -46.21
CA ALA A 143 6.67 -20.41 -47.08
C ALA A 143 6.44 -21.93 -47.28
N LEU A 144 5.71 -22.59 -46.36
CA LEU A 144 5.31 -23.99 -46.50
C LEU A 144 4.03 -24.14 -47.32
N GLU A 145 3.11 -23.18 -47.22
CA GLU A 145 1.85 -23.16 -47.99
C GLU A 145 2.07 -22.81 -49.48
N GLU A 146 3.15 -22.10 -49.80
CA GLU A 146 3.53 -21.75 -51.19
C GLU A 146 4.30 -22.87 -51.93
N LYS A 147 4.51 -24.03 -51.28
CA LYS A 147 5.14 -25.23 -51.87
C LYS A 147 4.12 -26.28 -52.26
#